data_AF-A0AAV5DDJ5-F1
#
_entry.id   AF-A0AAV5DDJ5-F1
#
_cell.length_a   1.000
_cell.length_b   1.000
_cell.length_c   1.000
_cell.angle_alpha   90.00
_cell.angle_beta   90.00
_cell.angle_gamma   90.00
#
_symmetry.space_group_name_H-M   'P 1'
#
loop_
_entity.id
_entity.type
_entity.pdbx_description
1 polymer ?
#
loop_
_entity_poly.entity_id
_entity_poly.type
_entity_poly.pdbx_seq_one_letter_code
_entity_poly.pdbx_strand_id
1 'polypeptide(L)'
;MAFSEWNGAAVSFSEEQEELVLKSWAIMKKDSANLGLRFFLKYAASFPIHMIFEIAPSAKNMFPFLRDSDVPLEKNPKLKTHAMSVFVMTCEAAAQLRKAGKITVRDTTLKRLGATHFKALFSRNRDGIVDHFVQVTRFALLETIKEAVPADMWGPDMKNAWTEAYNQLVAAIKLEMKPAA
;
A
#
# COMPACT_ATOMS: atom_id res chain seq x y z
N MET A 1 16.60 -28.34 -2.33
CA MET A 1 16.66 -27.35 -1.24
C MET A 1 15.27 -27.23 -0.67
N ALA A 2 15.11 -27.56 0.62
CA ALA A 2 13.81 -27.76 1.26
C ALA A 2 13.02 -26.46 1.35
N PHE A 3 11.74 -26.52 0.99
CA PHE A 3 10.73 -25.52 1.32
C PHE A 3 10.60 -25.50 2.85
N SER A 4 11.09 -24.43 3.50
CA SER A 4 10.79 -24.22 4.90
C SER A 4 9.32 -23.87 5.02
N GLU A 5 8.57 -24.76 5.66
CA GLU A 5 7.19 -24.59 6.08
C GLU A 5 7.01 -23.24 6.76
N TRP A 6 6.09 -22.44 6.22
CA TRP A 6 5.65 -21.20 6.85
C TRP A 6 4.78 -21.60 8.04
N ASN A 7 5.42 -21.78 9.20
CA ASN A 7 4.73 -22.00 10.47
C ASN A 7 3.81 -20.80 10.72
N GLY A 8 2.51 -21.07 10.85
CA GLY A 8 1.46 -20.11 11.20
C GLY A 8 1.60 -19.58 12.62
N ALA A 9 2.72 -18.92 12.92
CA ALA A 9 2.78 -18.02 14.05
C ALA A 9 1.81 -16.88 13.73
N ALA A 10 0.69 -16.85 14.44
CA ALA A 10 -0.16 -15.67 14.47
C ALA A 10 0.74 -14.49 14.82
N VAL A 11 1.01 -13.62 13.85
CA VAL A 11 1.71 -12.37 14.11
C VAL A 11 0.77 -11.56 14.99
N SER A 12 0.95 -11.68 16.30
CA SER A 12 0.18 -10.92 17.27
C SER A 12 0.63 -9.48 17.18
N PHE A 13 -0.12 -8.70 16.41
CA PHE A 13 0.11 -7.26 16.30
C PHE A 13 -0.10 -6.62 17.67
N SER A 14 0.96 -6.06 18.23
CA SER A 14 0.97 -5.61 19.63
C SER A 14 0.21 -4.30 19.83
N GLU A 15 -0.06 -3.97 21.08
CA GLU A 15 -0.69 -2.70 21.44
C GLU A 15 0.23 -1.51 21.11
N GLU A 16 1.52 -1.66 21.34
CA GLU A 16 2.55 -0.66 21.00
C GLU A 16 2.61 -0.45 19.48
N GLN A 17 2.52 -1.52 18.68
CA GLN A 17 2.48 -1.42 17.22
C GLN A 17 1.23 -0.66 16.75
N GLU A 18 0.06 -0.94 17.33
CA GLU A 18 -1.18 -0.22 17.02
C GLU A 18 -1.06 1.25 17.40
N GLU A 19 -0.57 1.53 18.61
CA GLU A 19 -0.43 2.88 19.11
C GLU A 19 0.50 3.72 18.23
N LEU A 20 1.63 3.16 17.77
CA LEU A 20 2.56 3.83 16.86
C LEU A 20 1.89 4.20 15.52
N VAL A 21 1.11 3.27 14.94
CA VAL A 21 0.39 3.51 13.68
C VAL A 21 -0.71 4.58 13.87
N LEU A 22 -1.52 4.46 14.93
CA LEU A 22 -2.61 5.39 15.20
C LEU A 22 -2.10 6.80 15.53
N LYS A 23 -1.07 6.93 16.36
CA LYS A 23 -0.47 8.24 16.72
C LYS A 23 0.14 8.93 15.51
N SER A 24 0.95 8.22 14.73
CA SER A 24 1.54 8.78 13.51
C SER A 24 0.47 9.16 12.50
N TRP A 25 -0.55 8.32 12.29
CA TRP A 25 -1.66 8.64 11.40
C TRP A 25 -2.46 9.86 11.88
N ALA A 26 -2.66 10.03 13.18
CA ALA A 26 -3.38 11.18 13.73
C ALA A 26 -2.68 12.53 13.45
N ILE A 27 -1.35 12.53 13.36
CA ILE A 27 -0.55 13.69 12.93
C ILE A 27 -0.73 13.89 11.42
N MET A 28 -0.48 12.84 10.65
CA MET A 28 -0.46 12.86 9.19
C MET A 28 -1.80 13.23 8.56
N LYS A 29 -2.93 12.75 9.08
CA LYS A 29 -4.25 12.91 8.45
C LYS A 29 -4.67 14.36 8.21
N LYS A 30 -4.10 15.31 8.97
CA LYS A 30 -4.33 16.76 8.82
C LYS A 30 -3.81 17.32 7.50
N ASP A 31 -2.77 16.70 6.92
CA ASP A 31 -2.16 17.07 5.65
C ASP A 31 -2.31 15.96 4.58
N SER A 32 -3.38 15.18 4.72
CA SER A 32 -3.72 14.02 3.88
C SER A 32 -3.57 14.28 2.38
N ALA A 33 -4.04 15.43 1.90
CA ALA A 33 -3.98 15.79 0.48
C ALA A 33 -2.54 15.89 -0.06
N ASN A 34 -1.61 16.50 0.68
CA ASN A 34 -0.22 16.65 0.26
C ASN A 34 0.58 15.36 0.48
N LEU A 35 0.26 14.60 1.53
CA LEU A 35 0.86 13.29 1.77
C LEU A 35 0.58 12.31 0.64
N GLY A 36 -0.65 12.29 0.14
CA GLY A 36 -1.00 11.41 -0.97
C GLY A 36 -0.23 11.72 -2.24
N LEU A 37 0.05 13.01 -2.49
CA LEU A 37 0.87 13.43 -3.60
C LEU A 37 2.34 13.02 -3.42
N ARG A 38 2.93 13.29 -2.26
CA ARG A 38 4.33 12.90 -1.95
C ARG A 38 4.53 11.40 -2.10
N PHE A 39 3.57 10.61 -1.60
CA PHE A 39 3.55 9.17 -1.75
C PHE A 39 3.64 8.73 -3.21
N PHE A 40 2.81 9.30 -4.09
CA PHE A 40 2.83 8.93 -5.50
C PHE A 40 4.07 9.42 -6.25
N LEU A 41 4.60 10.60 -5.92
CA LEU A 41 5.84 11.09 -6.50
C LEU A 41 7.03 10.20 -6.11
N LYS A 42 7.11 9.77 -4.83
CA LYS A 42 8.12 8.82 -4.37
C LYS A 42 7.96 7.46 -5.04
N TYR A 43 6.73 6.96 -5.14
CA TYR A 43 6.42 5.73 -5.86
C TYR A 43 6.90 5.79 -7.32
N ALA A 44 6.60 6.88 -8.03
CA ALA A 44 7.05 7.09 -9.40
C ALA A 44 8.58 7.19 -9.52
N ALA A 45 9.24 7.87 -8.57
CA ALA A 45 10.70 8.02 -8.56
C ALA A 45 11.45 6.74 -8.15
N SER A 46 10.79 5.79 -7.49
CA SER A 46 11.39 4.55 -6.99
C SER A 46 11.42 3.42 -8.03
N PHE A 47 10.86 3.64 -9.23
CA PHE A 47 11.02 2.68 -10.32
C PHE A 47 12.46 2.72 -10.83
N PRO A 48 13.17 1.57 -10.88
CA PRO A 48 14.50 1.52 -11.47
C PRO A 48 14.44 1.93 -12.94
N ILE A 49 15.49 2.60 -13.45
CA ILE A 49 15.60 3.08 -14.84
C ILE A 49 15.19 2.00 -15.86
N HIS A 50 15.54 0.74 -15.62
CA HIS A 50 15.14 -0.38 -16.48
C HIS A 50 13.63 -0.64 -16.50
N MET A 51 12.93 -0.52 -15.37
CA MET A 51 11.46 -0.56 -15.34
C MET A 51 10.83 0.72 -15.88
N ILE A 52 11.46 1.88 -15.75
CA ILE A 52 10.97 3.11 -16.38
C ILE A 52 10.94 2.91 -17.90
N PHE A 53 11.97 2.32 -18.51
CA PHE A 53 11.95 2.08 -19.96
C PHE A 53 10.92 1.01 -20.40
N GLU A 54 10.62 -0.01 -19.58
CA GLU A 54 9.59 -1.02 -19.90
C GLU A 54 8.16 -0.63 -19.46
N ILE A 55 8.01 0.24 -18.46
CA ILE A 55 6.75 0.50 -17.75
C ILE A 55 6.37 1.99 -17.76
N ALA A 56 7.27 2.97 -17.86
CA ALA A 56 6.94 4.38 -17.62
C ALA A 56 5.85 4.98 -18.52
N PRO A 57 5.75 4.68 -19.82
CA PRO A 57 4.57 5.07 -20.60
C PRO A 57 3.30 4.34 -20.11
N SER A 58 3.46 3.08 -19.70
CA SER A 58 2.37 2.19 -19.26
C SER A 58 1.97 2.36 -17.79
N ALA A 59 2.70 3.16 -17.00
CA ALA A 59 2.45 3.28 -15.57
C ALA A 59 1.19 4.10 -15.28
N LYS A 60 1.02 5.19 -16.02
CA LYS A 60 -0.27 5.87 -16.13
C LYS A 60 -1.37 4.91 -16.57
N ASN A 61 -1.07 3.97 -17.47
CA ASN A 61 -2.06 3.00 -17.96
C ASN A 61 -2.49 1.96 -16.92
N MET A 62 -1.79 1.83 -15.79
CA MET A 62 -2.18 0.98 -14.65
C MET A 62 -3.18 1.67 -13.72
N PHE A 63 -3.23 3.00 -13.75
CA PHE A 63 -4.24 3.79 -13.07
C PHE A 63 -5.24 4.26 -14.11
N PRO A 64 -6.39 3.60 -14.29
CA PRO A 64 -7.33 3.95 -15.36
C PRO A 64 -7.75 5.42 -15.34
N PHE A 65 -7.72 6.06 -14.16
CA PHE A 65 -8.03 7.47 -13.96
C PHE A 65 -6.92 8.45 -14.37
N LEU A 66 -5.72 7.97 -14.73
CA LEU A 66 -4.62 8.78 -15.26
C LEU A 66 -4.42 8.62 -16.77
N ARG A 67 -5.00 7.58 -17.39
CA ARG A 67 -4.73 7.22 -18.79
C ARG A 67 -5.03 8.36 -19.76
N ASP A 68 -6.20 8.99 -19.60
CA ASP A 68 -6.71 10.02 -20.51
C ASP A 68 -6.87 11.36 -19.79
N SER A 69 -6.08 11.60 -18.74
CA SER A 69 -6.19 12.81 -17.92
C SER A 69 -5.10 13.82 -18.27
N ASP A 70 -5.53 15.02 -18.68
CA ASP A 70 -4.64 16.19 -18.88
C ASP A 70 -4.35 16.93 -17.57
N VAL A 71 -4.93 16.48 -16.46
CA VAL A 71 -4.72 17.08 -15.14
C VAL A 71 -3.34 16.67 -14.63
N PRO A 72 -2.47 17.61 -14.23
CA PRO A 72 -1.19 17.30 -13.58
C PRO A 72 -1.40 16.34 -12.39
N LEU A 73 -0.44 15.43 -12.14
CA LEU A 73 -0.57 14.41 -11.10
C LEU A 73 -0.86 15.04 -9.73
N GLU A 74 -0.23 16.17 -9.44
CA GLU A 74 -0.37 16.99 -8.24
C GLU A 74 -1.79 17.53 -8.03
N LYS A 75 -2.54 17.68 -9.12
CA LYS A 75 -3.89 18.24 -9.16
C LYS A 75 -4.96 17.17 -9.39
N ASN A 76 -4.59 15.91 -9.66
CA ASN A 76 -5.57 14.86 -9.96
C ASN A 76 -6.31 14.38 -8.68
N PRO A 77 -7.63 14.63 -8.56
CA PRO A 77 -8.37 14.30 -7.34
C PRO A 77 -8.51 12.78 -7.13
N LYS A 78 -8.58 11.97 -8.21
CA LYS A 78 -8.71 10.51 -8.12
C LYS A 78 -7.41 9.88 -7.59
N LEU A 79 -6.27 10.43 -7.98
CA LEU A 79 -4.97 10.03 -7.45
C LEU A 79 -4.89 10.30 -5.93
N LYS A 80 -5.30 11.50 -5.51
CA LYS A 80 -5.34 11.86 -4.08
C LYS A 80 -6.24 10.92 -3.27
N THR A 81 -7.44 10.64 -3.78
CA THR A 81 -8.37 9.69 -3.14
C THR A 81 -7.76 8.30 -3.00
N HIS A 82 -7.11 7.78 -4.06
CA HIS A 82 -6.49 6.47 -3.99
C HIS A 82 -5.36 6.43 -2.96
N ALA A 83 -4.49 7.44 -2.92
CA ALA A 83 -3.44 7.52 -1.91
C ALA A 83 -4.04 7.49 -0.50
N MET A 84 -5.10 8.26 -0.26
CA MET A 84 -5.74 8.28 1.06
C MET A 84 -6.38 6.95 1.43
N SER A 85 -6.97 6.24 0.48
CA SER A 85 -7.43 4.88 0.73
C SER A 85 -6.29 3.96 1.17
N VAL A 86 -5.08 4.06 0.59
CA VAL A 86 -3.93 3.26 1.02
C VAL A 86 -3.58 3.55 2.48
N PHE A 87 -3.39 4.81 2.86
CA PHE A 87 -3.05 5.17 4.25
C PHE A 87 -4.13 4.75 5.24
N VAL A 88 -5.40 5.08 4.95
CA VAL A 88 -6.53 4.78 5.83
C VAL A 88 -6.69 3.27 6.00
N MET A 89 -6.70 2.51 4.91
CA MET A 89 -6.88 1.06 4.99
C MET A 89 -5.70 0.37 5.69
N THR A 90 -4.47 0.86 5.52
CA THR A 90 -3.32 0.34 6.28
C THR A 90 -3.43 0.67 7.77
N CYS A 91 -3.90 1.87 8.12
CA CYS A 91 -4.15 2.25 9.51
C CYS A 91 -5.28 1.40 10.13
N GLU A 92 -6.36 1.16 9.40
CA GLU A 92 -7.46 0.30 9.84
C GLU A 92 -7.00 -1.16 9.98
N ALA A 93 -6.11 -1.63 9.10
CA ALA A 93 -5.53 -2.96 9.19
C ALA A 93 -4.76 -3.15 10.51
N ALA A 94 -3.99 -2.16 10.98
CA ALA A 94 -3.33 -2.22 12.28
C ALA A 94 -4.31 -2.46 13.42
N ALA A 95 -5.42 -1.70 13.46
CA ALA A 95 -6.46 -1.86 14.48
C ALA A 95 -7.17 -3.22 14.38
N GLN A 96 -7.42 -3.71 13.17
CA GLN A 96 -8.03 -5.03 12.94
C GLN A 96 -7.11 -6.16 13.39
N LEU A 97 -5.81 -6.07 13.09
CA LEU A 97 -4.81 -7.05 13.50
C LEU A 97 -4.68 -7.09 15.02
N ARG A 98 -4.62 -5.94 15.69
CA ARG A 98 -4.59 -5.89 17.16
C ARG A 98 -5.83 -6.51 17.78
N LYS A 99 -7.01 -6.14 17.28
CA LYS A 99 -8.30 -6.54 17.86
C LYS A 99 -8.68 -7.99 17.57
N ALA A 100 -8.41 -8.47 16.36
CA ALA A 100 -8.95 -9.73 15.85
C ALA A 100 -7.86 -10.71 15.37
N GLY A 101 -6.58 -10.33 15.38
CA GLY A 101 -5.47 -11.15 14.87
C GLY A 101 -5.47 -11.35 13.36
N LYS A 102 -6.37 -10.67 12.63
CA LYS A 102 -6.54 -10.81 11.17
C LYS A 102 -7.23 -9.61 10.55
N ILE A 103 -7.13 -9.47 9.23
CA ILE A 103 -7.90 -8.51 8.45
C ILE A 103 -9.38 -8.90 8.46
N THR A 104 -10.24 -7.95 8.81
CA THR A 104 -11.70 -8.10 8.91
C THR A 104 -12.46 -7.17 7.96
N VAL A 105 -11.77 -6.59 6.97
CA VAL A 105 -12.39 -5.87 5.85
C VAL A 105 -13.47 -6.75 5.22
N ARG A 106 -14.66 -6.18 5.00
CA ARG A 106 -15.82 -6.90 4.46
C ARG A 106 -15.43 -7.65 3.17
N ASP A 107 -15.83 -8.91 3.07
CA ASP A 107 -15.53 -9.81 1.94
C ASP A 107 -15.83 -9.17 0.57
N THR A 108 -16.98 -8.52 0.44
CA THR A 108 -17.37 -7.79 -0.79
C THR A 108 -16.39 -6.67 -1.17
N THR A 109 -15.78 -6.02 -0.18
CA THR A 109 -14.77 -4.98 -0.39
C THR A 109 -13.43 -5.59 -0.80
N LEU A 110 -12.99 -6.66 -0.14
CA LEU A 110 -11.76 -7.37 -0.50
C LEU A 110 -11.85 -7.94 -1.92
N LYS A 111 -12.96 -8.57 -2.29
CA LYS A 111 -13.21 -9.06 -3.67
C LYS A 111 -13.13 -7.96 -4.71
N ARG A 112 -13.75 -6.79 -4.45
CA ARG A 112 -13.68 -5.63 -5.34
C ARG A 112 -12.24 -5.09 -5.48
N LEU A 113 -11.49 -5.02 -4.38
CA LEU A 113 -10.10 -4.58 -4.38
C LEU A 113 -9.21 -5.56 -5.15
N GLY A 114 -9.35 -6.86 -4.88
CA GLY A 114 -8.64 -7.94 -5.55
C GLY A 114 -8.86 -7.91 -7.06
N ALA A 115 -10.13 -7.86 -7.51
CA ALA A 115 -10.46 -7.76 -8.94
C ALA A 115 -9.89 -6.50 -9.62
N THR A 116 -9.93 -5.35 -8.93
CA THR A 116 -9.39 -4.08 -9.46
C THR A 116 -7.88 -4.16 -9.67
N HIS A 117 -7.14 -4.65 -8.65
CA HIS A 117 -5.68 -4.78 -8.73
C HIS A 117 -5.26 -5.92 -9.67
N PHE A 118 -6.03 -7.01 -9.75
CA PHE A 118 -5.81 -8.10 -10.70
C PHE A 118 -5.92 -7.61 -12.15
N LYS A 119 -6.98 -6.86 -12.48
CA LYS A 119 -7.13 -6.27 -13.82
C LYS A 119 -5.98 -5.32 -14.18
N ALA A 120 -5.51 -4.52 -13.22
CA ALA A 120 -4.46 -3.53 -13.44
C ALA A 120 -3.06 -4.16 -13.58
N LEU A 121 -2.74 -5.19 -12.79
CA LEU A 121 -1.38 -5.73 -12.63
C LEU A 121 -1.18 -7.11 -13.26
N PHE A 122 -2.23 -7.94 -13.36
CA PHE A 122 -2.13 -9.34 -13.76
C PHE A 122 -2.54 -9.59 -15.22
N SER A 123 -3.47 -8.80 -15.78
CA SER A 123 -3.90 -8.92 -17.18
C SER A 123 -2.80 -8.70 -18.22
N ARG A 124 -1.60 -8.29 -17.78
CA ARG A 124 -0.43 -8.01 -18.63
C ARG A 124 0.63 -9.12 -18.65
N ASN A 125 0.34 -10.32 -18.12
CA ASN A 125 1.21 -11.51 -18.20
C ASN A 125 2.66 -11.26 -17.75
N ARG A 126 2.84 -10.64 -16.57
CA ARG A 126 4.17 -10.40 -15.99
C ARG A 126 4.25 -10.92 -14.56
N ASP A 127 4.63 -12.20 -14.44
CA ASP A 127 4.97 -12.81 -13.16
C ASP A 127 6.09 -11.99 -12.48
N GLY A 128 5.98 -11.78 -11.16
CA GLY A 128 6.93 -10.97 -10.38
C GLY A 128 6.68 -9.46 -10.37
N ILE A 129 5.86 -8.91 -11.28
CA ILE A 129 5.50 -7.48 -11.25
C ILE A 129 4.67 -7.14 -10.03
N VAL A 130 3.69 -7.98 -9.66
CA VAL A 130 2.84 -7.70 -8.48
C VAL A 130 3.71 -7.53 -7.23
N ASP A 131 4.69 -8.40 -7.03
CA ASP A 131 5.57 -8.35 -5.86
C ASP A 131 6.49 -7.13 -5.89
N HIS A 132 6.99 -6.75 -7.07
CA HIS A 132 7.76 -5.52 -7.22
C HIS A 132 6.91 -4.28 -6.87
N PHE A 133 5.67 -4.23 -7.36
CA PHE A 133 4.76 -3.12 -7.10
C PHE A 133 4.43 -2.98 -5.62
N VAL A 134 4.17 -4.10 -4.95
CA VAL A 134 3.94 -4.14 -3.51
C VAL A 134 5.17 -3.61 -2.75
N GLN A 135 6.37 -4.01 -3.16
CA GLN A 135 7.61 -3.53 -2.54
C GLN A 135 7.83 -2.04 -2.73
N VAL A 136 7.68 -1.52 -3.95
CA VAL A 136 7.83 -0.09 -4.26
C VAL A 136 6.76 0.75 -3.54
N THR A 137 5.52 0.26 -3.51
CA THR A 137 4.41 0.91 -2.79
C THR A 137 4.70 0.99 -1.30
N ARG A 138 5.16 -0.11 -0.69
CA ARG A 138 5.56 -0.12 0.73
C ARG A 138 6.70 0.84 1.01
N PHE A 139 7.73 0.86 0.16
CA PHE A 139 8.84 1.79 0.29
C PHE A 139 8.36 3.24 0.26
N ALA A 140 7.58 3.61 -0.76
CA ALA A 140 7.05 4.97 -0.89
C ALA A 140 6.15 5.36 0.29
N LEU A 141 5.34 4.42 0.80
CA LEU A 141 4.52 4.63 2.00
C LEU A 141 5.41 4.97 3.21
N LEU A 142 6.40 4.14 3.51
CA LEU A 142 7.27 4.31 4.68
C LEU A 142 8.11 5.60 4.59
N GLU A 143 8.69 5.92 3.44
CA GLU A 143 9.44 7.16 3.27
C GLU A 143 8.53 8.41 3.36
N THR A 144 7.27 8.30 2.93
CA THR A 144 6.30 9.40 3.12
C THR A 144 5.98 9.59 4.60
N ILE A 145 5.78 8.50 5.34
CA ILE A 145 5.50 8.57 6.78
C ILE A 145 6.68 9.18 7.52
N LYS A 146 7.89 8.69 7.26
CA LYS A 146 9.14 9.19 7.83
C LYS A 146 9.31 10.70 7.69
N GLU A 147 8.96 11.27 6.54
CA GLU A 147 9.06 12.72 6.30
C GLU A 147 7.90 13.52 6.90
N ALA A 148 6.79 12.87 7.24
CA ALA A 148 5.57 13.52 7.70
C ALA A 148 5.43 13.55 9.22
N VAL A 149 6.04 12.62 9.92
CA VAL A 149 6.03 12.57 11.39
C VAL A 149 7.21 13.37 11.97
N PRO A 150 7.12 13.84 13.23
CA PRO A 150 8.26 14.40 13.93
C PRO A 150 9.47 13.45 13.95
N ALA A 151 10.68 13.99 13.82
CA ALA A 151 11.90 13.17 13.66
C ALA A 151 12.18 12.26 14.86
N ASP A 152 11.81 12.68 16.07
CA ASP A 152 11.91 11.94 17.33
C ASP A 152 10.87 10.81 17.44
N MET A 153 9.80 10.87 16.64
CA MET A 153 8.76 9.84 16.59
C MET A 153 9.11 8.70 15.63
N TRP A 154 9.86 8.98 14.56
CA TRP A 154 10.21 7.96 13.58
C TRP A 154 11.35 7.07 14.09
N GLY A 155 11.10 5.76 14.12
CA GLY A 155 12.08 4.77 14.53
C GLY A 155 11.82 3.38 13.94
N PRO A 156 12.71 2.40 14.22
CA PRO A 156 12.57 1.03 13.74
C PRO A 156 11.22 0.41 14.07
N ASP A 157 10.70 0.65 15.29
CA ASP A 157 9.44 0.07 15.76
C ASP A 157 8.24 0.60 14.97
N MET A 158 8.20 1.92 14.72
CA MET A 158 7.15 2.54 13.91
C MET A 158 7.22 2.04 12.45
N LYS A 159 8.42 1.96 11.88
CA LYS A 159 8.63 1.40 10.54
C LYS A 159 8.12 -0.04 10.46
N ASN A 160 8.40 -0.85 11.47
CA ASN A 160 7.97 -2.25 11.54
C ASN A 160 6.45 -2.36 11.70
N ALA A 161 5.82 -1.53 12.54
CA ALA A 161 4.38 -1.52 12.74
C ALA A 161 3.61 -1.19 11.45
N TRP A 162 4.02 -0.13 10.73
CA TRP A 162 3.44 0.21 9.43
C TRP A 162 3.71 -0.85 8.36
N THR A 163 4.90 -1.45 8.36
CA THR A 163 5.27 -2.53 7.44
C THR A 163 4.37 -3.74 7.62
N GLU A 164 4.14 -4.16 8.86
CA GLU A 164 3.33 -5.34 9.16
C GLU A 164 1.86 -5.12 8.81
N ALA A 165 1.29 -3.98 9.22
CA ALA A 165 -0.08 -3.61 8.87
C ALA A 165 -0.29 -3.58 7.34
N TYR A 166 0.67 -3.03 6.60
CA TYR A 166 0.63 -3.01 5.14
C TYR A 166 0.73 -4.41 4.53
N ASN A 167 1.70 -5.23 4.98
CA ASN A 167 1.93 -6.57 4.45
C ASN A 167 0.70 -7.46 4.61
N GLN A 168 0.07 -7.44 5.79
CA GLN A 168 -1.13 -8.24 6.09
C GLN A 168 -2.34 -7.78 5.27
N LEU A 169 -2.53 -6.48 5.09
CA LEU A 169 -3.57 -5.95 4.21
C LEU A 169 -3.35 -6.40 2.75
N VAL A 170 -2.12 -6.29 2.26
CA VAL A 170 -1.79 -6.73 0.89
C VAL A 170 -1.98 -8.23 0.74
N ALA A 171 -1.60 -9.04 1.73
CA ALA A 171 -1.82 -10.49 1.71
C ALA A 171 -3.32 -10.81 1.57
N ALA A 172 -4.18 -10.13 2.34
CA ALA A 172 -5.63 -10.28 2.24
C ALA A 172 -6.17 -9.88 0.85
N ILE A 173 -5.67 -8.80 0.24
CA ILE A 173 -6.07 -8.38 -1.11
C ILE A 173 -5.58 -9.39 -2.17
N LYS A 174 -4.35 -9.90 -2.05
CA LYS A 174 -3.77 -10.87 -2.98
C LYS A 174 -4.57 -12.18 -3.02
N LEU A 175 -5.14 -12.61 -1.90
CA LEU A 175 -6.03 -13.78 -1.86
C LEU A 175 -7.27 -13.62 -2.76
N GLU A 176 -7.68 -12.38 -3.02
CA GLU A 176 -8.81 -12.04 -3.90
C GLU A 176 -8.38 -11.56 -5.29
N MET A 177 -7.07 -11.50 -5.59
CA MET A 177 -6.55 -11.19 -6.93
C MET A 177 -6.67 -12.40 -7.86
N LYS A 178 -7.91 -12.72 -8.22
CA LYS A 178 -8.27 -13.86 -9.07
C LYS A 178 -9.02 -13.36 -10.32
N PRO A 179 -9.05 -14.12 -11.42
CA PRO A 179 -9.98 -13.87 -12.52
C PRO A 179 -11.41 -13.78 -12.01
N ALA A 180 -12.23 -12.93 -12.62
CA ALA A 180 -13.67 -12.95 -12.35
C ALA A 180 -14.22 -14.33 -12.72
N ALA A 181 -14.98 -14.95 -11.81
CA ALA A 181 -15.72 -16.18 -12.07
C ALA A 181 -16.87 -15.93 -13.06
#